data_AF-A0A529P3Z9-F1
#
_entry.id   AF-A0A529P3Z9-F1
#
_cell.length_a   1.000
_cell.length_b   1.000
_cell.length_c   1.000
_cell.angle_alpha   90.00
_cell.angle_beta   90.00
_cell.angle_gamma   90.00
#
_symmetry.space_group_name_H-M   'P 1'
#
loop_
_entity.id
_entity.type
_entity.pdbx_description
1 polymer ?
#
loop_
_entity_poly.entity_id
_entity_poly.type
_entity_poly.pdbx_seq_one_letter_code
_entity_poly.pdbx_strand_id
1 'polypeptide(L)'
;LSSSTETNADGEIKRSENLELNVAAVVTEVLPNGNLMIRGSQEVRVNYELRVLTIAGMVRPSDIGAENTISYERIAEARISYGGRGRVSEIQQPAYGQQVLDQVLPF
;
A
#
# COMPACT_ATOMS: atom_id res chain seq x y z
N LEU A 1 -38.69 -1.66 -27.87
CA LEU A 1 -37.25 -1.92 -27.96
C LEU A 1 -36.61 -1.45 -26.66
N SER A 2 -36.54 -2.31 -25.65
CA SER A 2 -35.99 -2.01 -24.34
C SER A 2 -34.62 -2.68 -24.25
N SER A 3 -33.56 -1.86 -24.27
CA SER A 3 -32.19 -2.32 -24.06
C SER A 3 -31.88 -2.22 -22.56
N SER A 4 -31.79 -3.35 -21.89
CA SER A 4 -31.27 -3.44 -20.52
C SER A 4 -29.84 -3.95 -20.61
N THR A 5 -28.86 -3.04 -20.50
CA THR A 5 -27.45 -3.40 -20.40
C THR A 5 -27.11 -3.55 -18.92
N GLU A 6 -27.21 -4.76 -18.37
CA GLU A 6 -26.63 -5.10 -17.07
C GLU A 6 -25.15 -5.43 -17.27
N THR A 7 -24.27 -4.55 -16.79
CA THR A 7 -22.82 -4.81 -16.75
C THR A 7 -22.44 -5.11 -15.30
N ASN A 8 -22.47 -6.39 -14.92
CA ASN A 8 -21.90 -6.85 -13.66
C ASN A 8 -20.38 -6.97 -13.85
N ALA A 9 -19.67 -5.87 -13.58
CA ALA A 9 -18.22 -5.84 -13.55
C ALA A 9 -17.71 -6.31 -12.17
N ASP A 10 -17.79 -7.62 -11.92
CA ASP A 10 -17.19 -8.24 -10.72
C ASP A 10 -15.76 -8.68 -11.04
N GLY A 11 -14.85 -7.71 -11.04
CA GLY A 11 -13.41 -7.91 -11.26
C GLY A 11 -12.62 -8.05 -9.97
N GLU A 12 -13.02 -8.94 -9.05
CA GLU A 12 -12.27 -9.15 -7.80
C GLU A 12 -11.08 -10.09 -8.05
N ILE A 13 -9.96 -9.57 -8.58
CA ILE A 13 -8.71 -10.33 -8.71
C ILE A 13 -8.04 -10.43 -7.33
N LYS A 14 -8.37 -11.48 -6.57
CA LYS A 14 -7.65 -11.85 -5.34
C LYS A 14 -6.35 -12.57 -5.69
N ARG A 15 -5.29 -11.80 -5.96
CA ARG A 15 -3.93 -12.33 -6.09
C ARG A 15 -3.35 -12.55 -4.69
N SER A 16 -3.30 -13.79 -4.24
CA SER A 16 -2.62 -14.18 -2.99
C SER A 16 -1.15 -14.45 -3.31
N GLU A 17 -0.25 -13.59 -2.84
CA GLU A 17 1.19 -13.83 -2.86
C GLU A 17 1.68 -14.03 -1.43
N ASN A 18 2.32 -15.17 -1.15
CA ASN A 18 3.04 -15.39 0.10
C ASN A 18 4.39 -14.69 -0.02
N LEU A 19 4.60 -13.66 0.79
CA LEU A 19 5.77 -12.81 0.74
C LEU A 19 6.52 -12.90 2.07
N GLU A 20 7.64 -13.62 2.07
CA GLU A 20 8.54 -13.69 3.22
C GLU A 20 9.64 -12.62 3.08
N LEU A 21 9.58 -11.60 3.92
CA LEU A 21 10.54 -10.49 3.90
C LEU A 21 11.09 -10.23 5.30
N ASN A 22 12.39 -9.95 5.36
CA ASN A 22 13.07 -9.44 6.54
C ASN A 22 13.28 -7.94 6.36
N VAL A 23 12.83 -7.15 7.35
CA VAL A 23 12.86 -5.69 7.29
C VAL A 23 13.58 -5.17 8.51
N ALA A 24 14.56 -4.30 8.30
CA ALA A 24 15.19 -3.57 9.40
C ALA A 24 14.20 -2.54 9.95
N ALA A 25 14.02 -2.54 11.27
CA ALA A 25 13.20 -1.57 11.99
C ALA A 25 14.01 -0.96 13.13
N VAL A 26 13.63 0.25 13.51
CA VAL A 26 14.18 0.97 14.66
C VAL A 26 13.09 1.17 15.69
N VAL A 27 13.48 1.20 16.96
CA VAL A 27 12.59 1.61 18.05
C VAL A 27 12.44 3.13 17.99
N THR A 28 11.22 3.58 17.78
CA THR A 28 10.86 5.01 17.71
C THR A 28 10.44 5.56 19.07
N GLU A 29 9.86 4.72 19.93
CA GLU A 29 9.37 5.13 21.25
C GLU A 29 9.34 3.94 22.21
N VAL A 30 9.55 4.19 23.49
CA VAL A 30 9.29 3.26 24.59
C VAL A 30 8.03 3.73 25.30
N LEU A 31 6.98 2.92 25.26
CA LEU A 31 5.69 3.24 25.83
C LEU A 31 5.73 3.13 27.37
N PRO A 32 4.81 3.79 28.10
CA PRO A 32 4.81 3.78 29.57
C PRO A 32 4.69 2.40 30.20
N ASN A 33 4.14 1.41 29.48
CA ASN A 33 4.03 0.02 29.92
C ASN A 33 5.28 -0.82 29.60
N GLY A 34 6.33 -0.23 29.01
CA GLY A 34 7.56 -0.90 28.62
C GLY A 34 7.53 -1.54 27.22
N ASN A 35 6.41 -1.44 26.50
CA ASN A 35 6.35 -1.87 25.10
C ASN A 35 7.10 -0.90 24.19
N LEU A 36 7.49 -1.35 23.01
CA LEU A 36 8.29 -0.61 22.06
C LEU A 36 7.45 -0.29 20.84
N MET A 37 7.41 0.97 20.43
CA MET A 37 6.89 1.36 19.13
C MET A 37 8.02 1.26 18.11
N ILE A 38 7.87 0.43 17.09
CA ILE A 38 8.86 0.23 16.04
C ILE A 38 8.41 0.84 14.71
N ARG A 39 9.38 1.30 13.92
CA ARG A 39 9.19 1.70 12.53
C ARG A 39 10.39 1.30 11.69
N GLY A 40 10.14 0.79 10.50
CA GLY A 40 11.16 0.42 9.53
C GLY A 40 10.73 0.78 8.11
N SER A 41 11.71 1.08 7.26
CA SER A 41 11.48 1.28 5.83
C SER A 41 12.65 0.72 5.04
N GLN A 42 12.35 -0.05 4.00
CA GLN A 42 13.34 -0.64 3.12
C GLN A 42 12.96 -0.38 1.68
N GLU A 43 13.87 0.24 0.94
CA GLU A 43 13.72 0.44 -0.50
C GLU A 43 14.44 -0.68 -1.25
N VAL A 44 13.74 -1.35 -2.14
CA VAL A 44 14.28 -2.41 -2.99
C VAL A 44 13.99 -2.07 -4.44
N ARG A 45 15.03 -2.11 -5.29
CA ARG A 45 14.87 -1.94 -6.73
C ARG A 45 14.82 -3.30 -7.40
N VAL A 46 13.72 -3.61 -8.09
CA VAL A 46 13.53 -4.86 -8.85
C VAL A 46 13.13 -4.49 -10.27
N ASN A 47 13.84 -4.98 -11.28
CA ASN A 47 13.55 -4.72 -12.70
C ASN A 47 13.34 -3.22 -13.03
N TYR A 48 14.22 -2.36 -12.52
CA TYR A 48 14.16 -0.89 -12.66
C TYR A 48 12.97 -0.19 -11.98
N GLU A 49 12.13 -0.93 -11.26
CA GLU A 49 11.06 -0.39 -10.44
C GLU A 49 11.54 -0.25 -8.99
N LEU A 50 11.33 0.92 -8.38
CA LEU A 50 11.65 1.15 -6.98
C LEU A 50 10.43 0.85 -6.12
N ARG A 51 10.60 -0.11 -5.22
CA ARG A 51 9.59 -0.55 -4.27
C ARG A 51 9.99 -0.12 -2.87
N VAL A 52 9.03 0.43 -2.14
CA VAL A 52 9.20 0.82 -0.75
C VAL A 52 8.35 -0.11 0.08
N LEU A 53 9.01 -0.77 1.02
CA LEU A 53 8.36 -1.55 2.06
C LEU A 53 8.45 -0.73 3.35
N THR A 54 7.33 -0.55 4.03
CA THR A 54 7.31 0.07 5.36
C THR A 54 6.62 -0.83 6.35
N ILE A 55 7.14 -0.82 7.57
CA ILE A 55 6.58 -1.53 8.72
C ILE A 55 6.48 -0.58 9.90
N ALA A 56 5.37 -0.64 10.62
CA ALA A 56 5.21 0.01 11.91
C ALA A 56 4.33 -0.84 12.82
N GLY A 57 4.53 -0.74 14.13
CA GLY A 57 3.70 -1.45 15.09
C GLY A 57 4.29 -1.41 16.50
N MET A 58 3.57 -2.05 17.41
CA MET A 58 3.96 -2.16 18.81
C MET A 58 4.48 -3.57 19.12
N VAL A 59 5.59 -3.63 19.85
CA VAL A 59 6.29 -4.85 20.19
C VAL A 59 6.48 -4.95 21.70
N ARG A 60 6.26 -6.15 22.25
CA ARG A 60 6.66 -6.43 23.64
C ARG A 60 8.12 -6.87 23.64
N PRO A 61 8.97 -6.37 24.54
CA PRO A 61 10.37 -6.79 24.62
C PRO A 61 10.56 -8.30 24.76
N SER A 62 9.63 -9.00 25.44
CA SER A 62 9.66 -10.46 25.61
C SER A 62 9.44 -11.27 24.33
N ASP A 63 8.87 -10.65 23.28
CA ASP A 63 8.62 -11.33 22.00
C ASP A 63 9.82 -11.23 21.05
N ILE A 64 10.84 -10.45 21.39
CA ILE A 64 12.09 -10.28 20.63
C ILE A 64 12.99 -11.49 20.92
N GLY A 65 13.38 -12.21 19.86
CA GLY A 65 14.29 -13.34 19.96
C GLY A 65 15.73 -12.92 20.27
N ALA A 66 16.57 -13.89 20.62
CA ALA A 66 17.98 -13.66 20.96
C ALA A 66 18.80 -12.98 19.84
N GLU A 67 18.38 -13.17 18.58
CA GLU A 67 19.00 -12.56 17.40
C GLU A 67 18.44 -11.16 17.06
N ASN A 68 17.72 -10.51 17.98
CA ASN A 68 17.02 -9.24 17.76
C ASN A 68 15.99 -9.29 16.62
N THR A 69 15.34 -10.44 16.43
CA THR A 69 14.32 -10.68 15.42
C THR A 69 12.95 -10.89 16.07
N ILE A 70 11.89 -10.51 15.36
CA ILE A 70 10.50 -10.72 15.79
C ILE A 70 9.63 -11.14 14.61
N SER A 71 8.78 -12.16 14.84
CA SER A 71 7.79 -12.58 13.86
C SER A 71 6.67 -11.56 13.74
N TYR A 72 6.18 -11.34 12.52
CA TYR A 72 5.05 -10.46 12.25
C TYR A 72 3.83 -10.74 13.13
N GLU A 73 3.54 -12.01 13.40
CA GLU A 73 2.40 -12.44 14.23
C GLU A 73 2.45 -11.93 15.67
N ARG A 74 3.63 -11.50 16.14
CA ARG A 74 3.86 -10.98 17.48
C ARG A 74 3.93 -9.45 17.54
N ILE A 75 3.65 -8.77 16.44
CA ILE A 75 3.61 -7.31 16.37
C ILE A 75 2.16 -6.85 16.49
N ALA A 76 1.85 -6.11 17.54
CA ALA A 76 0.53 -5.53 17.75
C ALA A 76 0.32 -4.31 16.84
N GLU A 77 -0.89 -4.15 16.31
CA GLU A 77 -1.26 -3.09 15.36
C GLU A 77 -0.27 -2.95 14.19
N ALA A 78 0.25 -4.08 13.71
CA ALA A 78 1.23 -4.10 12.65
C ALA A 78 0.63 -3.52 11.35
N ARG A 79 1.29 -2.48 10.84
CA ARG A 79 0.98 -1.86 9.55
C ARG A 79 2.13 -2.15 8.62
N ILE A 80 1.84 -2.92 7.58
CA ILE A 80 2.78 -3.18 6.49
C ILE A 80 2.21 -2.54 5.24
N SER A 81 3.02 -1.74 4.57
CA SER A 81 2.71 -1.31 3.22
C SER A 81 3.82 -1.72 2.27
N TYR A 82 3.42 -2.24 1.13
CA TYR A 82 4.30 -2.61 0.03
C TYR A 82 3.77 -1.91 -1.22
N GLY A 83 4.55 -0.98 -1.75
CA GLY A 83 4.13 -0.20 -2.89
C GLY A 83 5.31 0.29 -3.72
N GLY A 84 5.08 0.44 -5.02
CA GLY A 84 5.99 1.17 -5.90
C GLY A 84 5.74 2.67 -5.81
N ARG A 85 6.77 3.48 -6.03
CA ARG A 85 6.56 4.86 -6.50
C ARG A 85 6.15 4.78 -7.97
N GLY A 86 4.91 4.36 -8.23
CA GLY A 86 4.33 4.48 -9.56
C GLY A 86 4.33 5.95 -9.95
N ARG A 87 4.73 6.28 -11.19
CA ARG A 87 4.59 7.64 -11.72
C ARG A 87 3.20 8.11 -11.32
N VAL A 88 3.11 9.15 -10.48
CA VAL A 88 1.84 9.79 -10.14
C VAL A 88 1.13 9.94 -11.47
N SER A 89 0.01 9.22 -11.64
CA SER A 89 -0.79 9.37 -12.83
C SER A 89 -1.16 10.85 -12.81
N GLU A 90 -0.54 11.64 -13.69
CA GLU A 90 -1.09 12.93 -14.03
C GLU A 90 -2.52 12.61 -14.44
N ILE A 91 -3.46 13.01 -13.59
CA ILE A 91 -4.86 13.05 -13.95
C ILE A 91 -4.87 14.00 -15.13
N GLN A 92 -4.84 13.44 -16.34
CA GLN A 92 -4.96 14.22 -17.54
C GLN A 92 -6.38 14.75 -17.53
N GLN A 93 -6.53 15.94 -16.96
CA GLN A 93 -7.79 16.63 -16.84
C GLN A 93 -8.33 16.77 -18.27
N PRO A 94 -9.48 16.17 -18.60
CA PRO A 94 -10.03 16.31 -19.94
C PRO A 94 -10.25 17.80 -20.19
N ALA A 95 -9.71 18.30 -21.30
CA ALA A 95 -9.81 19.72 -21.63
C ALA A 95 -11.29 20.10 -21.68
N TYR A 96 -11.65 21.20 -21.00
CA TYR A 96 -13.01 21.78 -20.93
C TYR A 96 -13.67 22.09 -22.29
N GLY A 97 -13.00 21.82 -23.42
CA GLY A 97 -13.44 22.15 -24.77
C GLY A 97 -14.47 21.21 -25.39
N GLN A 98 -14.72 20.02 -24.84
CA GLN A 98 -15.68 19.08 -25.44
C GLN A 98 -17.15 19.47 -25.24
N GLN A 99 -17.44 20.42 -24.33
CA GLN A 99 -18.82 20.89 -24.08
C GLN A 99 -19.27 21.99 -25.06
N VAL A 100 -18.35 22.60 -25.83
CA VAL A 100 -18.71 23.67 -26.78
C VAL A 100 -19.10 23.11 -28.16
N LEU A 101 -18.58 21.92 -28.52
CA LEU A 101 -18.86 21.29 -29.82
C LEU A 101 -20.30 20.77 -29.95
N ASP A 102 -20.94 20.34 -28.86
CA ASP A 102 -22.36 19.93 -28.88
C ASP A 102 -23.36 21.10 -28.90
N GLN A 103 -22.89 22.35 -28.69
CA GLN A 103 -23.78 23.52 -28.70
C GLN A 103 -23.83 24.25 -30.05
N VAL A 104 -23.00 23.86 -31.03
CA VAL A 104 -22.88 24.58 -32.32
C VAL A 104 -23.35 23.78 -33.54
N LEU A 105 -23.52 22.45 -33.45
CA LEU A 105 -24.12 21.66 -34.53
C LEU A 105 -25.36 20.89 -34.06
N PRO A 106 -26.56 21.50 -34.07
CA PRO A 106 -27.81 20.78 -33.99
C PRO A 106 -28.26 20.36 -35.39
N PHE A 107 -27.54 19.42 -36.03
CA PHE A 107 -28.02 18.61 -37.16
C PHE A 107 -27.03 17.48 -37.50
#